data_AF-E0VCD2-F1
#
_entry.id   AF-E0VCD2-F1
#
_cell.length_a   1.000
_cell.length_b   1.000
_cell.length_c   1.000
_cell.angle_alpha   90.00
_cell.angle_beta   90.00
_cell.angle_gamma   90.00
#
_symmetry.space_group_name_H-M   'P 1'
#
loop_
_entity.id
_entity.type
_entity.pdbx_description
1 polymer ?
#
loop_
_entity_poly.entity_id
_entity_poly.type
_entity_poly.pdbx_seq_one_letter_code
_entity_poly.pdbx_strand_id
1 'polypeptide(L)'
;MGCSAFFMSQALEERDHAHKFIDYLNLRGNVVTLQGVLPPEKQCWDSPLAAFTDALQLESEVSKQIFDLHKLTVDLDDQCSSDFLENEFLNNQVEEYDKMSRHIAMLKRIGPEGLGVFIYDEYLLKKCEKK
;
A
#
# COMPACT_ATOMS: atom_id res chain seq x y z
N MET A 1 -5.42 -13.43 -13.83
CA MET A 1 -4.78 -13.97 -12.61
C MET A 1 -5.07 -13.01 -11.47
N GLY A 2 -5.62 -13.49 -10.37
CA GLY A 2 -6.10 -12.66 -9.27
C GLY A 2 -5.00 -11.95 -8.48
N CYS A 3 -3.85 -12.57 -8.25
CA CYS A 3 -2.72 -11.91 -7.56
C CYS A 3 -2.22 -10.69 -8.36
N SER A 4 -2.13 -10.83 -9.69
CA SER A 4 -1.75 -9.72 -10.57
C SER A 4 -2.78 -8.59 -10.55
N ALA A 5 -4.08 -8.92 -10.60
CA ALA A 5 -5.14 -7.91 -10.49
C ALA A 5 -5.10 -7.18 -9.14
N PHE A 6 -4.86 -7.91 -8.05
CA PHE A 6 -4.70 -7.35 -6.71
C PHE A 6 -3.53 -6.36 -6.65
N PHE A 7 -2.31 -6.77 -7.02
CA PHE A 7 -1.15 -5.89 -6.95
C PHE A 7 -1.25 -4.70 -7.92
N MET A 8 -1.90 -4.87 -9.09
CA MET A 8 -2.21 -3.74 -9.96
C MET A 8 -3.16 -2.75 -9.29
N SER A 9 -4.19 -3.23 -8.58
CA SER A 9 -5.11 -2.34 -7.85
C SER A 9 -4.41 -1.57 -6.73
N GLN A 10 -3.46 -2.19 -6.03
CA GLN A 10 -2.67 -1.53 -5.00
C GLN A 10 -1.71 -0.50 -5.60
N ALA A 11 -1.07 -0.80 -6.74
CA ALA A 11 -0.23 0.18 -7.44
C ALA A 11 -1.00 1.41 -7.92
N LEU A 12 -2.29 1.25 -8.29
CA LEU A 12 -3.16 2.38 -8.63
C LEU A 12 -3.54 3.20 -7.40
N GLU A 13 -3.88 2.54 -6.30
CA GLU A 13 -4.20 3.18 -5.02
C GLU A 13 -3.02 4.01 -4.49
N GLU A 14 -1.80 3.47 -4.52
CA GLU A 14 -0.59 4.20 -4.12
C GLU A 14 -0.25 5.37 -5.05
N ARG A 15 -0.60 5.27 -6.34
CA ARG A 15 -0.48 6.41 -7.25
C ARG A 15 -1.46 7.52 -6.88
N ASP A 16 -2.68 7.15 -6.47
CA ASP A 16 -3.67 8.12 -6.01
C ASP A 16 -3.23 8.78 -4.70
N HIS A 17 -2.61 8.02 -3.78
CA HIS A 17 -1.93 8.56 -2.60
C HIS A 17 -0.85 9.61 -2.95
N ALA A 18 0.00 9.32 -3.94
CA ALA A 18 1.00 10.29 -4.41
C ALA A 18 0.33 11.56 -4.98
N HIS A 19 -0.78 11.43 -5.70
CA HIS A 19 -1.53 12.58 -6.20
C HIS A 19 -2.14 13.43 -5.09
N LYS A 20 -2.67 12.82 -4.01
CA LYS A 20 -3.17 13.57 -2.85
C LYS A 20 -2.10 14.48 -2.26
N PHE A 21 -0.85 14.01 -2.14
CA PHE A 21 0.27 14.85 -1.69
C PHE A 21 0.55 16.02 -2.64
N ILE A 22 0.56 15.75 -3.95
CA ILE A 22 0.79 16.79 -4.96
C ILE A 22 -0.29 17.87 -4.87
N ASP A 23 -1.55 17.46 -4.83
CA ASP A 23 -2.70 18.36 -4.76
C ASP A 23 -2.70 19.17 -3.45
N TYR A 24 -2.39 18.53 -2.33
CA TYR A 24 -2.29 19.20 -1.04
C TYR A 24 -1.18 20.26 -1.01
N LEU A 25 0.00 19.95 -1.54
CA LEU A 25 1.12 20.89 -1.62
C LEU A 25 0.79 22.07 -2.54
N ASN A 26 0.17 21.81 -3.69
CA ASN A 26 -0.29 22.84 -4.62
C ASN A 26 -1.38 23.73 -4.01
N LEU A 27 -2.32 23.17 -3.25
CA LEU A 27 -3.36 23.91 -2.53
C LEU A 27 -2.77 24.91 -1.54
N ARG A 28 -1.65 24.54 -0.92
CA ARG A 28 -0.88 25.41 -0.02
C ARG A 28 0.05 26.41 -0.73
N GLY A 29 0.03 26.46 -2.07
CA GLY A 29 0.82 27.38 -2.88
C GLY A 29 2.27 26.96 -3.09
N ASN A 30 2.62 25.70 -2.82
CA ASN A 30 3.95 25.17 -3.10
C ASN A 30 4.06 24.72 -4.57
N VAL A 31 5.29 24.65 -5.09
CA VAL A 31 5.59 24.06 -6.40
C VAL A 31 6.23 22.69 -6.18
N VAL A 32 5.57 21.63 -6.63
CA VAL A 32 6.09 20.27 -6.50
C VAL A 32 7.15 20.00 -7.56
N THR A 33 8.34 19.59 -7.12
CA THR A 33 9.43 19.14 -8.00
C THR A 33 9.59 17.63 -7.88
N LEU A 34 9.18 16.89 -8.91
CA LEU A 34 9.29 15.43 -8.94
C LEU A 34 10.72 14.98 -9.23
N GLN A 35 11.15 13.92 -8.56
CA GLN A 35 12.42 13.24 -8.82
C GLN A 35 12.19 11.94 -9.60
N GLY A 36 13.26 11.40 -10.20
CA GLY A 36 13.20 10.11 -10.88
C GLY A 36 12.92 8.97 -9.90
N VAL A 37 12.00 8.08 -10.24
CA VAL A 37 11.71 6.87 -9.47
C VAL A 37 12.61 5.74 -9.93
N LEU A 38 13.35 5.14 -9.00
CA LEU A 38 14.21 4.00 -9.28
C LEU A 38 13.37 2.73 -9.50
N PRO A 39 13.86 1.78 -10.33
CA PRO A 39 13.20 0.49 -10.45
C PRO A 39 13.24 -0.26 -9.11
N PRO A 40 12.24 -1.11 -8.80
CA PRO A 40 12.27 -1.96 -7.62
C PRO A 40 13.49 -2.87 -7.62
N GLU A 41 14.11 -3.07 -6.45
CA GLU A 41 15.28 -3.95 -6.29
C GLU A 41 14.95 -5.42 -6.63
N LYS A 42 13.73 -5.84 -6.30
CA LYS A 42 13.20 -7.18 -6.57
C LYS A 42 12.16 -7.12 -7.68
N GLN A 43 12.38 -7.93 -8.71
CA GLN A 43 11.50 -7.99 -9.89
C GLN A 43 10.81 -9.36 -10.06
N CYS A 44 11.18 -10.35 -9.24
CA CYS A 44 10.62 -11.69 -9.30
C CYS A 44 10.34 -12.20 -7.88
N TRP A 45 9.21 -12.90 -7.72
CA TRP A 45 8.81 -13.53 -6.48
C TRP A 45 8.51 -15.00 -6.72
N ASP A 46 9.08 -15.87 -5.90
CA ASP A 46 8.97 -17.33 -6.06
C ASP A 46 7.58 -17.86 -5.70
N SER A 47 6.80 -17.10 -4.91
CA SER A 47 5.44 -17.47 -4.55
C SER A 47 4.58 -16.23 -4.21
N PRO A 48 3.24 -16.35 -4.27
CA PRO A 48 2.35 -15.31 -3.78
C PRO A 48 2.61 -14.97 -2.30
N LEU A 49 2.92 -15.98 -1.47
CA LEU A 49 3.24 -15.73 -0.06
C LEU A 49 4.44 -14.79 0.09
N ALA A 50 5.49 -14.98 -0.72
CA ALA A 50 6.65 -14.09 -0.72
C ALA A 50 6.25 -12.67 -1.16
N ALA A 51 5.45 -12.53 -2.22
CA ALA A 51 4.99 -11.23 -2.69
C ALA A 51 4.15 -10.46 -1.67
N PHE A 52 3.17 -11.12 -1.03
CA PHE A 52 2.35 -10.49 0.01
C PHE A 52 3.16 -10.15 1.28
N THR A 53 4.19 -10.94 1.61
CA THR A 53 5.07 -10.64 2.76
C THR A 53 5.93 -9.41 2.50
N ASP A 54 6.53 -9.31 1.31
CA ASP A 54 7.31 -8.15 0.91
C ASP A 54 6.42 -6.89 0.81
N ALA A 55 5.20 -7.03 0.29
CA ALA A 55 4.24 -5.93 0.23
C ALA A 55 3.90 -5.41 1.64
N LEU A 56 3.60 -6.30 2.59
CA LEU A 56 3.35 -5.89 3.98
C LEU A 56 4.57 -5.17 4.61
N GLN A 57 5.78 -5.61 4.28
CA GLN A 57 6.99 -4.95 4.76
C GLN A 57 7.12 -3.54 4.17
N LEU A 58 6.87 -3.38 2.86
CA LEU A 58 6.88 -2.08 2.20
C LEU A 58 5.83 -1.14 2.80
N GLU A 59 4.59 -1.62 3.00
CA GLU A 59 3.53 -0.84 3.66
C GLU A 59 3.92 -0.40 5.07
N SER A 60 4.68 -1.23 5.78
CA SER A 60 5.17 -0.88 7.12
C SER A 60 6.22 0.22 7.12
N GLU A 61 7.08 0.21 6.12
CA GLU A 61 8.07 1.27 5.91
C GLU A 61 7.40 2.59 5.53
N VAL A 62 6.44 2.55 4.60
CA VAL A 62 5.63 3.72 4.21
C VAL A 62 4.84 4.26 5.40
N SER A 63 4.16 3.39 6.14
CA SER A 63 3.43 3.75 7.37
C SER A 63 4.34 4.51 8.34
N LYS A 64 5.54 4.01 8.58
CA LYS A 64 6.51 4.66 9.46
C LYS A 64 6.90 6.05 8.94
N GLN A 65 7.14 6.20 7.65
CA GLN A 65 7.45 7.50 7.04
C GLN A 65 6.29 8.50 7.22
N ILE A 66 5.04 8.04 7.09
CA ILE A 66 3.85 8.87 7.35
C ILE A 66 3.76 9.26 8.83
N PHE A 67 4.02 8.36 9.77
CA PHE A 67 4.05 8.68 11.20
C PHE A 67 5.15 9.68 11.54
N ASP A 68 6.35 9.51 10.98
CA ASP A 68 7.47 10.42 11.19
C ASP A 68 7.15 11.82 10.61
N LEU A 69 6.47 11.87 9.45
CA LEU A 69 6.00 13.12 8.86
C LEU A 69 4.91 13.78 9.72
N HIS A 70 3.93 13.02 10.21
CA HIS A 70 2.88 13.52 11.10
C HIS A 70 3.47 14.12 12.38
N LYS A 71 4.42 13.41 13.01
CA LYS A 71 5.14 13.92 14.17
C LYS A 71 5.84 15.24 13.88
N LEU A 72 6.48 15.37 12.71
CA LEU A 72 7.11 16.63 12.29
C LEU A 72 6.07 17.76 12.15
N THR A 73 4.87 17.48 11.63
CA THR A 73 3.82 18.50 11.52
C THR A 73 3.35 18.98 12.90
N VAL A 74 3.25 18.08 13.87
CA VAL A 74 2.92 18.42 15.27
C VAL A 74 4.04 19.25 15.91
N ASP A 75 5.30 18.86 15.73
CA ASP A 75 6.46 19.58 16.28
C ASP A 75 6.59 21.01 15.70
N LEU A 76 6.10 21.22 14.47
CA LEU A 76 6.08 22.52 13.79
C LEU A 76 4.75 23.30 13.97
N ASP A 77 3.80 22.76 14.73
CA ASP A 77 2.45 23.31 14.91
C ASP A 77 1.68 23.55 13.58
N ASP A 78 1.93 22.70 12.57
CA ASP A 78 1.22 22.72 11.29
C ASP A 78 -0.06 21.86 11.36
N GLN A 79 -1.09 22.43 11.99
CA GLN A 79 -2.37 21.75 12.23
C GLN A 79 -3.08 21.32 10.94
N CYS A 80 -2.93 22.10 9.86
CA CYS A 80 -3.52 21.78 8.56
C CYS A 80 -2.88 20.54 7.93
N SER A 81 -1.58 20.34 8.13
CA SER A 81 -0.86 19.18 7.60
C SER A 81 -1.09 17.95 8.47
N SER A 82 -1.20 18.14 9.80
CA SER A 82 -1.60 17.07 10.72
C SER A 82 -2.97 16.49 10.35
N ASP A 83 -3.97 17.36 10.17
CA ASP A 83 -5.33 16.95 9.80
C ASP A 83 -5.38 16.22 8.45
N PHE A 84 -4.64 16.71 7.45
CA PHE A 84 -4.53 16.04 6.15
C PHE A 84 -3.95 14.62 6.28
N LEU A 85 -2.85 14.45 7.04
CA LEU A 85 -2.23 13.14 7.23
C LEU A 85 -3.12 12.17 8.01
N GLU A 86 -3.82 12.67 9.02
CA GLU A 86 -4.74 11.87 9.84
C GLU A 86 -5.93 11.35 9.02
N ASN A 87 -6.59 12.23 8.29
CA ASN A 87 -7.81 11.91 7.54
C ASN A 87 -7.54 11.05 6.31
N GLU A 88 -6.48 11.36 5.56
CA GLU A 88 -6.23 10.73 4.27
C GLU A 88 -5.40 9.44 4.37
N PHE A 89 -4.54 9.31 5.39
CA PHE A 89 -3.57 8.21 5.49
C PHE A 89 -3.69 7.40 6.78
N LEU A 90 -3.59 8.03 7.96
CA LEU A 90 -3.47 7.28 9.22
C LEU A 90 -4.70 6.42 9.53
N ASN A 91 -5.91 6.90 9.23
CA ASN A 91 -7.14 6.13 9.43
C ASN A 91 -7.18 4.83 8.61
N ASN A 92 -6.60 4.83 7.41
CA ASN A 92 -6.68 3.71 6.48
C ASN A 92 -5.62 2.63 6.76
N GLN A 93 -4.52 2.99 7.42
CA GLN A 93 -3.39 2.05 7.62
C GLN A 93 -3.81 0.79 8.38
N VAL A 94 -4.62 0.92 9.44
CA VAL A 94 -5.05 -0.25 10.24
C VAL A 94 -5.84 -1.25 9.41
N GLU A 95 -6.67 -0.76 8.48
CA GLU A 95 -7.47 -1.60 7.59
C GLU A 95 -6.59 -2.34 6.56
N GLU A 96 -5.59 -1.65 6.00
CA GLU A 96 -4.64 -2.27 5.06
C GLU A 96 -3.76 -3.32 5.74
N TYR A 97 -3.29 -3.07 6.97
CA TYR A 97 -2.57 -4.07 7.77
C TYR A 97 -3.38 -5.33 8.01
N ASP A 98 -4.65 -5.20 8.40
CA ASP A 98 -5.54 -6.33 8.62
C ASP A 98 -5.80 -7.09 7.31
N LYS A 99 -6.05 -6.37 6.20
CA LYS A 99 -6.23 -6.95 4.86
C LYS A 99 -5.01 -7.76 4.42
N MET A 100 -3.81 -7.18 4.46
CA MET A 100 -2.57 -7.86 4.09
C MET A 100 -2.27 -9.06 5.01
N SER A 101 -2.45 -8.90 6.32
CA SER A 101 -2.23 -9.96 7.30
C SER A 101 -3.15 -11.16 7.07
N ARG A 102 -4.42 -10.92 6.69
CA ARG A 102 -5.37 -11.99 6.33
C ARG A 102 -4.93 -12.74 5.08
N HIS A 103 -4.46 -12.03 4.05
CA HIS A 103 -3.94 -12.65 2.84
C HIS A 103 -2.74 -13.55 3.14
N ILE A 104 -1.78 -13.06 3.93
CA ILE A 104 -0.61 -13.84 4.36
C ILE A 104 -1.03 -15.06 5.18
N ALA A 105 -1.93 -14.90 6.15
CA ALA A 105 -2.40 -16.01 6.98
C ALA A 105 -3.08 -17.11 6.14
N MET A 106 -3.89 -16.72 5.15
CA MET A 106 -4.54 -17.65 4.24
C MET A 106 -3.51 -18.39 3.37
N LEU A 107 -2.55 -17.67 2.79
CA LEU A 107 -1.48 -18.25 1.97
C LEU A 107 -0.58 -19.20 2.78
N LYS A 108 -0.24 -18.86 4.03
CA LYS A 108 0.50 -19.75 4.95
C LYS A 108 -0.26 -21.05 5.22
N ARG A 109 -1.59 -20.98 5.33
CA ARG A 109 -2.44 -22.16 5.56
C ARG A 109 -2.58 -23.03 4.32
N ILE A 110 -2.59 -22.43 3.13
CA ILE A 110 -2.69 -23.15 1.85
C ILE A 110 -1.38 -23.88 1.53
N GLY A 111 -0.25 -23.28 1.87
CA GLY A 111 1.07 -23.77 1.46
C GLY A 111 1.54 -23.18 0.12
N PRO A 112 2.79 -23.42 -0.26
CA PRO A 112 3.46 -22.70 -1.36
C PRO A 112 3.05 -23.17 -2.77
N GLU A 113 2.51 -24.37 -2.91
CA GLU A 113 2.31 -25.00 -4.23
C GLU A 113 1.00 -25.80 -4.32
N GLY A 114 0.56 -26.04 -5.56
CA GLY A 114 -0.54 -26.93 -5.88
C GLY A 114 -1.89 -26.25 -6.06
N LEU A 115 -2.95 -27.07 -6.04
CA LEU A 115 -4.33 -26.66 -6.35
C LEU A 115 -4.84 -25.52 -5.45
N GLY A 116 -4.38 -25.44 -4.20
CA GLY A 116 -4.82 -24.41 -3.26
C GLY A 116 -4.41 -23.00 -3.69
N VAL A 117 -3.22 -22.83 -4.26
CA VAL A 117 -2.76 -21.52 -4.77
C VAL A 117 -3.58 -21.09 -5.98
N PHE A 118 -3.91 -22.04 -6.86
CA PHE A 118 -4.79 -21.78 -8.01
C PHE A 118 -6.19 -21.34 -7.57
N ILE A 119 -6.79 -22.04 -6.60
CA ILE A 119 -8.11 -21.66 -6.04
C ILE A 119 -8.06 -20.28 -5.39
N TYR A 120 -6.97 -19.96 -4.71
CA TYR A 120 -6.78 -18.65 -4.10
C TYR A 120 -6.64 -17.53 -5.14
N ASP A 121 -5.93 -17.78 -6.24
CA ASP A 121 -5.82 -16.83 -7.35
C ASP A 121 -7.20 -16.54 -7.97
N GLU A 122 -8.01 -17.57 -8.19
CA GLU A 122 -9.40 -17.43 -8.66
C GLU A 122 -10.30 -16.68 -7.66
N TYR A 123 -10.12 -16.94 -6.36
CA TYR A 123 -10.83 -16.22 -5.29
C TYR A 123 -10.49 -14.72 -5.31
N LEU A 124 -9.20 -14.37 -5.44
CA LEU A 124 -8.77 -12.97 -5.53
C LEU A 124 -9.36 -12.29 -6.76
N LEU A 125 -9.34 -12.95 -7.91
CA LEU A 125 -9.86 -12.39 -9.16
C LEU A 125 -11.33 -12.00 -9.02
N LYS A 126 -12.17 -12.89 -8.50
CA LYS A 126 -13.60 -12.64 -8.25
C LYS A 126 -13.84 -11.53 -7.23
N LYS A 127 -12.90 -11.29 -6.32
CA LYS A 127 -13.01 -10.21 -5.32
C LYS A 127 -12.64 -8.86 -5.94
N CYS A 128 -11.68 -8.82 -6.86
CA CYS A 128 -11.31 -7.64 -7.62
C CYS A 128 -12.39 -7.21 -8.62
N GLU A 129 -13.11 -8.15 -9.25
CA GLU A 129 -14.21 -7.86 -10.20
C GLU A 129 -15.50 -7.32 -9.53
N LYS A 130 -15.60 -7.40 -8.21
CA LYS A 130 -16.78 -6.97 -7.44
C LYS A 130 -16.65 -5.57 -6.83
N LYS A 131 -15.53 -4.88 -7.07
CA LYS A 131 -15.37 -3.45 -6.81
C LYS A 131 -15.74 -2.67 -8.06
#